data_AF-A0A3P7BIE1-F1
#
_entry.id   AF-A0A3P7BIE1-F1
#
_cell.length_a   1.000
_cell.length_b   1.000
_cell.length_c   1.000
_cell.angle_alpha   90.00
_cell.angle_beta   90.00
_cell.angle_gamma   90.00
#
_symmetry.space_group_name_H-M   'P 1'
#
loop_
_entity.id
_entity.type
_entity.pdbx_description
1 polymer ?
#
loop_
_entity_poly.entity_id
_entity_poly.type
_entity_poly.pdbx_seq_one_letter_code
_entity_poly.pdbx_strand_id
1 'polypeptide(L)'
;MANQTVKLLFHLTMEIKEPFLRPEIIGKLAAMLDYNMVQLCGPQCSSLKVRDPESYGWAPKRLLAHITAIYVHLDTPDDRFAMSIAEDERSYSPQLFTKAHHLMTRHGIQTPDYLASFSSLTEKVLAMHERKNQMELDYGDAPAEFYDTLMNTLMSDPVMLPGSRSVVDRSTIIMHLLNSDTDPFNRQPLTEADLIPRKSVVSFRSLGSFCLDSFQL
;
A
#
# COMPACT_ATOMS: atom_id res chain seq x y z
N MET A 1 -23.31 -1.28 13.11
CA MET A 1 -23.15 -1.10 11.66
C MET A 1 -21.82 -1.69 11.14
N ALA A 2 -20.65 -1.31 11.68
CA ALA A 2 -19.34 -1.84 11.23
C ALA A 2 -19.27 -3.40 11.11
N ASN A 3 -19.79 -4.13 12.10
CA ASN A 3 -19.81 -5.60 12.07
C ASN A 3 -20.58 -6.21 10.88
N GLN A 4 -21.63 -5.55 10.40
CA GLN A 4 -22.42 -6.04 9.26
C GLN A 4 -21.69 -5.76 7.94
N THR A 5 -21.10 -4.57 7.80
CA THR A 5 -20.32 -4.19 6.62
C THR A 5 -19.11 -5.10 6.45
N VAL A 6 -18.34 -5.35 7.51
CA VAL A 6 -17.19 -6.26 7.45
C VAL A 6 -17.63 -7.69 7.17
N LYS A 7 -18.76 -8.14 7.75
CA LYS A 7 -19.30 -9.47 7.43
C LYS A 7 -19.65 -9.59 5.95
N LEU A 8 -20.34 -8.61 5.36
CA LEU A 8 -20.66 -8.60 3.94
C LEU A 8 -19.38 -8.64 3.10
N LEU A 9 -18.42 -7.79 3.42
CA LEU A 9 -17.13 -7.74 2.72
C LEU A 9 -16.40 -9.08 2.79
N PHE A 10 -16.38 -9.74 3.95
CA PHE A 10 -15.83 -11.08 4.12
C PHE A 10 -16.48 -12.10 3.17
N HIS A 11 -17.82 -12.11 3.04
CA HIS A 11 -18.50 -13.06 2.13
C HIS A 11 -18.20 -12.72 0.66
N LEU A 12 -18.14 -11.44 0.31
CA LEU A 12 -17.85 -11.02 -1.06
C LEU A 12 -16.42 -11.39 -1.48
N THR A 13 -15.43 -11.17 -0.61
CA THR A 13 -14.02 -11.46 -0.93
C THR A 13 -13.70 -12.95 -0.95
N MET A 14 -14.52 -13.80 -0.34
CA MET A 14 -14.43 -15.26 -0.53
C MET A 14 -14.73 -15.67 -1.97
N GLU A 15 -15.75 -15.06 -2.58
CA GLU A 15 -16.28 -15.47 -3.88
C GLU A 15 -15.63 -14.71 -5.04
N ILE A 16 -15.39 -13.40 -4.87
CA ILE A 16 -14.95 -12.51 -5.95
C ILE A 16 -13.89 -11.53 -5.43
N LYS A 17 -12.65 -11.71 -5.88
CA LYS A 17 -11.49 -10.90 -5.47
C LYS A 17 -11.25 -9.69 -6.37
N GLU A 18 -11.38 -9.86 -7.68
CA GLU A 18 -10.87 -8.89 -8.66
C GLU A 18 -11.45 -7.47 -8.57
N PRO A 19 -12.74 -7.26 -8.23
CA PRO A 19 -13.26 -5.91 -8.00
C PRO A 19 -12.54 -5.16 -6.87
N PHE A 20 -12.04 -5.88 -5.86
CA PHE A 20 -11.34 -5.30 -4.71
C PHE A 20 -9.85 -5.06 -4.98
N LEU A 21 -9.28 -5.74 -5.97
CA LEU A 21 -7.89 -5.63 -6.37
C LEU A 21 -7.63 -4.59 -7.47
N ARG A 22 -8.66 -3.81 -7.83
CA ARG A 22 -8.52 -2.71 -8.78
C ARG A 22 -7.69 -1.57 -8.16
N PRO A 23 -6.83 -0.89 -8.94
CA PRO A 23 -5.95 0.18 -8.42
C PRO A 23 -6.69 1.26 -7.62
N GLU A 24 -7.93 1.59 -7.99
CA GLU A 24 -8.72 2.66 -7.36
C GLU A 24 -9.30 2.26 -5.99
N ILE A 25 -9.30 0.96 -5.69
CA ILE A 25 -9.95 0.35 -4.51
C ILE A 25 -8.91 -0.25 -3.56
N ILE A 26 -7.91 -0.95 -4.10
CA ILE A 26 -7.02 -1.83 -3.33
C ILE A 26 -6.31 -1.10 -2.18
N GLY A 27 -5.73 0.08 -2.43
CA GLY A 27 -5.07 0.89 -1.40
C GLY A 27 -6.03 1.41 -0.34
N LYS A 28 -7.24 1.85 -0.73
CA LYS A 28 -8.27 2.31 0.22
C LYS A 28 -8.77 1.18 1.10
N LEU A 29 -8.89 -0.01 0.52
CA LEU A 29 -9.32 -1.21 1.22
C LEU A 29 -8.25 -1.68 2.21
N ALA A 30 -6.98 -1.73 1.80
CA ALA A 30 -5.86 -2.05 2.69
C ALA A 30 -5.82 -1.11 3.90
N ALA A 31 -5.77 0.21 3.66
CA ALA A 31 -5.78 1.22 4.73
C ALA A 31 -7.00 1.11 5.67
N MET A 32 -8.18 0.78 5.14
CA MET A 32 -9.37 0.56 5.97
C MET A 32 -9.22 -0.67 6.86
N LEU A 33 -8.68 -1.77 6.33
CA LEU A 33 -8.44 -2.98 7.12
C LEU A 33 -7.33 -2.77 8.15
N ASP A 34 -6.25 -2.05 7.81
CA ASP A 34 -5.13 -1.79 8.72
C ASP A 34 -5.58 -0.90 9.88
N TYR A 35 -6.38 0.13 9.59
CA TYR A 35 -7.03 0.92 10.62
C TYR A 35 -7.88 0.07 11.55
N ASN A 36 -8.70 -0.86 11.02
CA ASN A 36 -9.49 -1.76 11.88
C ASN A 36 -8.61 -2.72 12.70
N MET A 37 -7.46 -3.15 12.18
CA MET A 37 -6.48 -3.92 12.93
C MET A 37 -5.92 -3.11 14.10
N VAL A 38 -5.61 -1.82 13.91
CA VAL A 38 -5.21 -0.91 14.99
C VAL A 38 -6.30 -0.81 16.05
N GLN A 39 -7.57 -0.70 15.65
CA GLN A 39 -8.68 -0.61 16.58
C GLN A 39 -8.84 -1.88 17.44
N LEU A 40 -8.63 -3.07 16.86
CA LEU A 40 -8.84 -4.35 17.53
C LEU A 40 -7.63 -4.85 18.31
N CYS A 41 -6.44 -4.63 17.78
CA CYS A 41 -5.19 -5.12 18.35
C CYS A 41 -4.45 -4.00 19.10
N GLY A 42 -4.83 -2.73 18.95
CA GLY A 42 -4.25 -1.61 19.69
C GLY A 42 -4.77 -1.49 21.13
N PRO A 43 -4.26 -0.51 21.89
CA PRO A 43 -4.67 -0.27 23.27
C PRO A 43 -6.15 0.13 23.40
N GLN A 44 -6.75 0.65 22.32
CA GLN A 44 -8.14 1.11 22.30
C GLN A 44 -9.13 -0.05 22.55
N CYS A 45 -8.92 -1.24 21.94
CA CYS A 45 -9.76 -2.42 22.23
C CYS A 45 -9.65 -2.85 23.70
N SER A 46 -8.45 -2.83 24.28
CA SER A 46 -8.25 -3.20 25.69
C SER A 46 -8.89 -2.22 26.68
N SER A 47 -9.11 -0.97 26.26
CA SER A 47 -9.76 0.06 27.07
C SER A 47 -11.30 -0.02 27.05
N LEU A 48 -11.87 -0.71 26.06
CA LEU A 48 -13.32 -0.79 25.84
C LEU A 48 -13.96 -1.83 26.78
N LYS A 49 -14.13 -1.48 28.06
CA LYS A 49 -14.93 -2.26 29.01
C LYS A 49 -16.41 -1.90 28.88
N VAL A 50 -17.07 -2.48 27.89
CA VAL A 50 -18.52 -2.31 27.69
C VAL A 50 -19.28 -3.27 28.61
N ARG A 51 -20.24 -2.75 29.36
CA ARG A 51 -21.17 -3.56 30.15
C ARG A 51 -22.16 -4.22 29.18
N ASP A 52 -22.27 -5.54 29.22
CA ASP A 52 -23.07 -6.35 28.28
C ASP A 52 -22.71 -6.13 26.79
N PRO A 53 -21.53 -6.61 26.34
CA PRO A 53 -21.06 -6.45 24.96
C PRO A 53 -22.01 -7.00 23.89
N GLU A 54 -22.76 -8.06 24.23
CA GLU A 54 -23.66 -8.73 23.28
C GLU A 54 -24.87 -7.87 22.94
N SER A 55 -25.40 -7.10 23.90
CA SER A 55 -26.51 -6.17 23.68
C SER A 55 -26.21 -5.10 22.62
N TYR A 56 -24.94 -4.73 22.46
CA TYR A 56 -24.46 -3.79 21.44
C TYR A 56 -23.94 -4.48 20.17
N GLY A 57 -24.00 -5.82 20.13
CA GLY A 57 -23.46 -6.62 19.04
C GLY A 57 -21.94 -6.55 18.93
N TRP A 58 -21.22 -6.23 20.01
CA TRP A 58 -19.76 -6.15 20.04
C TRP A 58 -19.15 -7.55 20.15
N ALA A 59 -18.59 -8.04 19.04
CA ALA A 59 -17.96 -9.36 18.95
C ALA A 59 -16.52 -9.24 18.41
N PRO A 60 -15.56 -8.74 19.22
CA PRO A 60 -14.21 -8.38 18.75
C PRO A 60 -13.43 -9.56 18.17
N LYS A 61 -13.59 -10.77 18.76
CA LYS A 61 -12.96 -11.98 18.23
C LYS A 61 -13.47 -12.34 16.83
N ARG A 62 -14.79 -12.25 16.62
CA ARG A 62 -15.41 -12.52 15.31
C ARG A 62 -15.04 -11.44 14.29
N LEU A 63 -14.97 -10.19 14.74
CA LEU A 63 -14.56 -9.09 13.87
C LEU A 63 -13.10 -9.25 13.43
N LEU A 64 -12.19 -9.59 14.36
CA LEU A 64 -10.81 -9.93 14.05
C LEU A 64 -10.74 -11.08 13.05
N ALA A 65 -11.50 -12.15 13.28
CA ALA A 65 -11.55 -13.30 12.38
C ALA A 65 -11.93 -12.91 10.95
N HIS A 66 -12.98 -12.10 10.77
CA HIS A 66 -13.40 -11.65 9.44
C HIS A 66 -12.37 -10.72 8.80
N ILE A 67 -11.79 -9.78 9.55
CA ILE A 67 -10.80 -8.83 9.03
C ILE A 67 -9.57 -9.57 8.54
N THR A 68 -8.97 -10.41 9.38
CA THR A 68 -7.80 -11.19 8.99
C THR A 68 -8.15 -12.07 7.81
N ALA A 69 -9.35 -12.66 7.76
CA ALA A 69 -9.73 -13.52 6.65
C ALA A 69 -9.86 -12.74 5.34
N ILE A 70 -10.38 -11.51 5.35
CA ILE A 70 -10.36 -10.64 4.17
C ILE A 70 -8.93 -10.43 3.66
N TYR A 71 -7.95 -10.25 4.55
CA TYR A 71 -6.55 -10.14 4.12
C TYR A 71 -6.09 -11.38 3.35
N VAL A 72 -6.34 -12.57 3.90
CA VAL A 72 -5.93 -13.84 3.28
C VAL A 72 -6.71 -14.13 2.01
N HIS A 73 -8.00 -13.75 1.93
CA HIS A 73 -8.77 -13.88 0.70
C HIS A 73 -8.16 -13.07 -0.44
N LEU A 74 -7.66 -11.87 -0.13
CA LEU A 74 -7.10 -10.95 -1.12
C LEU A 74 -5.59 -11.13 -1.36
N ASP A 75 -4.95 -12.08 -0.68
CA ASP A 75 -3.58 -12.49 -1.02
C ASP A 75 -3.56 -13.15 -2.41
N THR A 76 -2.75 -12.58 -3.30
CA THR A 76 -2.60 -13.01 -4.69
C THR A 76 -1.14 -13.31 -5.02
N PRO A 77 -0.86 -14.17 -6.02
CA PRO A 77 0.51 -14.56 -6.37
C PRO A 77 1.42 -13.43 -6.85
N ASP A 78 0.84 -12.31 -7.29
CA ASP A 78 1.56 -11.13 -7.76
C ASP A 78 1.75 -10.06 -6.67
N ASP A 79 1.40 -10.39 -5.42
CA ASP A 79 1.66 -9.62 -4.21
C ASP A 79 1.11 -8.17 -4.20
N ARG A 80 0.23 -7.81 -5.15
CA ARG A 80 -0.31 -6.44 -5.28
C ARG A 80 -1.03 -5.96 -4.02
N PHE A 81 -1.74 -6.86 -3.34
CA PHE A 81 -2.44 -6.54 -2.10
C PHE A 81 -1.46 -6.44 -0.94
N ALA A 82 -0.46 -7.32 -0.86
CA ALA A 82 0.62 -7.22 0.12
C ALA A 82 1.39 -5.89 -0.01
N MET A 83 1.63 -5.43 -1.24
CA MET A 83 2.21 -4.11 -1.51
C MET A 83 1.32 -2.98 -0.97
N SER A 84 0.02 -3.02 -1.25
CA SER A 84 -0.93 -2.00 -0.78
C SER A 84 -1.02 -1.89 0.75
N ILE A 85 -0.82 -3.00 1.46
CA ILE A 85 -0.73 -3.02 2.93
C ILE A 85 0.58 -2.35 3.38
N ALA A 86 1.70 -2.72 2.76
CA ALA A 86 3.02 -2.17 3.11
C ALA A 86 3.14 -0.66 2.82
N GLU A 87 2.32 -0.13 1.91
CA GLU A 87 2.24 1.28 1.56
C GLU A 87 1.47 2.14 2.58
N ASP A 88 0.64 1.55 3.45
CA ASP A 88 -0.11 2.31 4.47
C ASP A 88 0.78 2.77 5.64
N GLU A 89 1.44 3.91 5.48
CA GLU A 89 2.29 4.53 6.49
C GLU A 89 1.56 4.93 7.79
N ARG A 90 0.23 4.97 7.79
CA ARG A 90 -0.55 5.50 8.92
C ARG A 90 -0.91 4.43 9.93
N SER A 91 -1.27 3.23 9.46
CA SER A 91 -1.86 2.20 10.31
C SER A 91 -1.08 0.89 10.29
N TYR A 92 -0.40 0.56 9.19
CA TYR A 92 0.40 -0.64 9.11
C TYR A 92 1.58 -0.59 10.10
N SER A 93 1.81 -1.71 10.79
CA SER A 93 3.08 -1.97 11.48
C SER A 93 3.29 -3.48 11.63
N PRO A 94 4.52 -3.99 11.51
CA PRO A 94 4.79 -5.42 11.69
C PRO A 94 4.30 -5.97 13.04
N GLN A 95 4.44 -5.17 14.11
CA GLN A 95 4.04 -5.54 15.46
C GLN A 95 2.52 -5.76 15.58
N LEU A 96 1.72 -5.05 14.79
CA LEU A 96 0.27 -5.20 14.78
C LEU A 96 -0.15 -6.57 14.24
N PHE A 97 0.49 -7.02 13.17
CA PHE A 97 0.24 -8.33 12.56
C PHE A 97 0.73 -9.47 13.47
N THR A 98 1.91 -9.33 14.08
CA THR A 98 2.39 -10.28 15.10
C THR A 98 1.41 -10.39 16.28
N LYS A 99 0.88 -9.26 16.76
CA LYS A 99 -0.10 -9.24 17.85
C LYS A 99 -1.42 -9.88 17.45
N ALA A 100 -1.91 -9.63 16.24
CA ALA A 100 -3.11 -10.25 15.72
C ALA A 100 -2.96 -11.78 15.62
N HIS A 101 -1.83 -12.26 15.08
CA HIS A 101 -1.50 -13.68 15.04
C HIS A 101 -1.54 -14.28 16.45
N HIS A 102 -0.85 -13.65 17.42
CA HIS A 102 -0.85 -14.11 18.81
C HIS A 102 -2.26 -14.17 19.43
N LEU A 103 -3.10 -13.15 19.20
CA LEU A 103 -4.49 -13.13 19.68
C LEU A 103 -5.33 -14.25 19.06
N MET A 104 -5.18 -14.50 17.76
CA MET A 104 -5.88 -15.58 17.06
C MET A 104 -5.46 -16.95 17.60
N THR A 105 -4.16 -17.19 17.79
CA THR A 105 -3.64 -18.43 18.38
C THR A 105 -4.11 -18.62 19.82
N ARG A 106 -3.92 -17.62 20.68
CA ARG A 106 -4.23 -17.70 22.12
C ARG A 106 -5.70 -17.97 22.39
N HIS A 107 -6.59 -17.42 21.57
CA HIS A 107 -8.03 -17.53 21.76
C HIS A 107 -8.71 -18.54 20.83
N GLY A 108 -7.95 -19.28 20.02
CA GLY A 108 -8.50 -20.26 19.07
C GLY A 108 -9.48 -19.65 18.08
N ILE A 109 -9.19 -18.46 17.56
CA ILE A 109 -10.10 -17.71 16.68
C ILE A 109 -10.11 -18.30 15.27
N GLN A 110 -8.98 -18.84 14.81
CA GLN A 110 -8.77 -19.37 13.47
C GLN A 110 -8.06 -20.73 13.50
N THR A 111 -8.11 -21.45 12.38
CA THR A 111 -7.48 -22.78 12.25
C THR A 111 -5.95 -22.67 12.09
N PRO A 112 -5.19 -23.75 12.38
CA PRO A 112 -3.74 -23.77 12.16
C PRO A 112 -3.33 -23.48 10.70
N ASP A 113 -4.05 -24.08 9.73
CA ASP A 113 -3.78 -23.85 8.30
C ASP A 113 -3.96 -22.38 7.92
N TYR A 114 -5.02 -21.76 8.47
CA TYR A 114 -5.27 -20.34 8.26
C TYR A 114 -4.15 -19.47 8.87
N LEU A 115 -3.69 -19.80 10.08
CA LEU A 115 -2.59 -19.08 10.73
C LEU A 115 -1.30 -19.16 9.90
N ALA A 116 -1.05 -20.28 9.23
CA ALA A 116 0.06 -20.43 8.30
C ALA A 116 -0.10 -19.52 7.07
N SER A 117 -1.28 -19.47 6.45
CA SER A 117 -1.54 -18.55 5.33
C SER A 117 -1.39 -17.08 5.74
N PHE A 118 -1.90 -16.71 6.92
CA PHE A 118 -1.76 -15.36 7.45
C PHE A 118 -0.30 -14.99 7.74
N SER A 119 0.50 -15.95 8.22
CA SER A 119 1.95 -15.76 8.44
C SER A 119 2.68 -15.55 7.12
N SER A 120 2.39 -16.36 6.10
CA SER A 120 2.95 -16.20 4.76
C SER A 120 2.66 -14.81 4.17
N LEU A 121 1.42 -14.32 4.31
CA LEU A 121 1.09 -12.96 3.88
C LEU A 121 1.86 -11.91 4.68
N THR A 122 1.94 -12.07 6.01
CA THR A 122 2.65 -11.14 6.89
C THR A 122 4.14 -11.02 6.52
N GLU A 123 4.79 -12.13 6.16
CA GLU A 123 6.18 -12.15 5.71
C GLU A 123 6.38 -11.39 4.40
N LYS A 124 5.47 -11.57 3.42
CA LYS A 124 5.49 -10.80 2.16
C LYS A 124 5.37 -9.29 2.41
N VAL A 125 4.40 -8.90 3.24
CA VAL A 125 4.16 -7.49 3.57
C VAL A 125 5.38 -6.90 4.29
N LEU A 126 5.97 -7.63 5.23
CA LEU A 126 7.18 -7.19 5.94
C LEU A 126 8.34 -6.97 4.95
N ALA A 127 8.61 -7.91 4.06
CA ALA A 127 9.67 -7.78 3.06
C ALA A 127 9.45 -6.57 2.14
N MET A 128 8.22 -6.30 1.72
CA MET A 128 7.88 -5.12 0.92
C MET A 128 8.08 -3.81 1.69
N HIS A 129 7.66 -3.79 2.96
CA HIS A 129 7.84 -2.63 3.83
C HIS A 129 9.32 -2.34 4.12
N GLU A 130 10.11 -3.37 4.42
CA GLU A 130 11.56 -3.23 4.61
C GLU A 130 12.26 -2.75 3.34
N ARG A 131 11.88 -3.29 2.17
CA ARG A 131 12.39 -2.82 0.87
C ARG A 131 12.07 -1.35 0.64
N LYS A 132 10.85 -0.91 0.96
CA LYS A 132 10.46 0.51 0.86
C LYS A 132 11.30 1.38 1.79
N ASN A 133 11.41 1.01 3.06
CA ASN A 133 12.20 1.77 4.04
C ASN A 133 13.68 1.82 3.65
N GLN A 134 14.22 0.74 3.08
CA GLN A 134 15.58 0.72 2.57
C GLN A 134 15.76 1.65 1.37
N MET A 135 14.80 1.71 0.44
CA MET A 135 14.82 2.69 -0.64
C MET A 135 14.79 4.13 -0.11
N GLU A 136 14.01 4.41 0.92
CA GLU A 136 14.00 5.73 1.56
C GLU A 136 15.34 6.07 2.23
N LEU A 137 16.01 5.09 2.84
CA LEU A 137 17.34 5.30 3.44
C LEU A 137 18.44 5.49 2.38
N ASP A 138 18.39 4.70 1.30
CA ASP A 138 19.41 4.73 0.25
C ASP A 138 19.30 5.98 -0.64
N TYR A 139 18.06 6.49 -0.84
CA TYR A 139 17.78 7.56 -1.80
C TYR A 139 17.08 8.79 -1.19
N GLY A 140 16.84 8.85 0.12
CA GLY A 140 16.19 10.00 0.78
C GLY A 140 16.98 11.30 0.65
N ASP A 141 18.29 11.19 0.45
CA ASP A 141 19.22 12.31 0.27
C ASP A 141 19.56 12.54 -1.22
N ALA A 142 18.81 11.92 -2.14
CA ALA A 142 19.08 12.07 -3.56
C ALA A 142 18.96 13.55 -3.99
N PRO A 143 19.79 13.99 -4.96
CA PRO A 143 19.65 15.33 -5.53
C PRO A 143 18.23 15.63 -6.06
N ALA A 144 17.80 16.88 -5.93
CA ALA A 144 16.43 17.32 -6.23
C ALA A 144 16.01 17.04 -7.69
N GLU A 145 16.96 16.99 -8.63
CA GLU A 145 16.73 16.64 -10.03
C GLU A 145 16.18 15.22 -10.25
N PHE A 146 16.26 14.34 -9.25
CA PHE A 146 15.69 12.98 -9.30
C PHE A 146 14.28 12.88 -8.73
N TYR A 147 13.76 13.96 -8.15
CA TYR A 147 12.41 14.02 -7.62
C TYR A 147 11.44 14.60 -8.65
N ASP A 148 10.26 14.01 -8.71
CA ASP A 148 9.13 14.45 -9.51
C ASP A 148 8.78 15.89 -9.11
N THR A 149 8.78 16.80 -10.09
CA THR A 149 8.52 18.22 -9.83
C THR A 149 7.08 18.55 -9.44
N LEU A 150 6.13 17.61 -9.58
CA LEU A 150 4.74 17.73 -9.13
C LEU A 150 4.51 17.04 -7.78
N MET A 151 4.99 15.81 -7.63
CA MET A 151 4.67 14.96 -6.48
C MET A 151 5.76 14.95 -5.41
N ASN A 152 6.94 15.50 -5.70
CA ASN A 152 8.11 15.49 -4.83
C ASN A 152 8.48 14.07 -4.34
N THR A 153 8.38 13.10 -5.26
CA THR A 153 8.71 11.69 -5.04
C THR A 153 9.84 11.28 -5.98
N LEU A 154 10.70 10.35 -5.57
CA LEU A 154 11.77 9.84 -6.43
C LEU A 154 11.20 9.26 -7.74
N MET A 155 11.69 9.72 -8.89
CA MET A 155 11.20 9.29 -10.20
C MET A 155 11.76 7.91 -10.58
N SER A 156 10.89 7.01 -11.01
CA SER A 156 11.26 5.69 -11.52
C SER A 156 11.36 5.68 -13.04
N ASP A 157 10.46 6.38 -13.73
CA ASP A 157 10.43 6.56 -15.19
C ASP A 157 10.32 8.05 -15.54
N PRO A 158 11.43 8.81 -15.45
CA PRO A 158 11.40 10.24 -15.65
C PRO A 158 11.12 10.59 -17.11
N VAL A 159 10.18 11.51 -17.33
CA VAL A 159 9.84 12.08 -18.64
C VAL A 159 9.89 13.61 -18.56
N MET A 160 10.36 14.24 -19.63
CA MET A 160 10.37 15.70 -19.76
C MET A 160 9.17 16.18 -20.57
N LEU A 161 8.51 17.22 -20.05
CA LEU A 161 7.44 17.92 -20.74
C LEU A 161 8.04 18.96 -21.72
N PRO A 162 7.65 19.00 -23.01
CA PRO A 162 8.31 19.84 -24.01
C PRO A 162 8.13 21.34 -23.78
N GLY A 163 6.96 21.76 -23.28
CA GLY A 163 6.62 23.17 -23.07
C GLY A 163 7.28 23.76 -21.83
N SER A 164 7.00 23.19 -20.66
CA SER A 164 7.56 23.66 -19.37
C SER A 164 9.02 23.24 -19.15
N ARG A 165 9.51 22.20 -19.85
CA ARG A 165 10.79 21.53 -19.61
C ARG A 165 10.92 20.90 -18.22
N SER A 166 9.83 20.83 -17.46
CA SER A 166 9.76 20.11 -16.19
C SER A 166 9.99 18.61 -16.43
N VAL A 167 10.66 17.96 -15.48
CA VAL A 167 10.82 16.50 -15.45
C VAL A 167 9.93 15.96 -14.34
N VAL A 168 9.13 14.96 -14.69
CA VAL A 168 8.14 14.32 -13.81
C VAL A 168 8.18 12.80 -14.06
N ASP A 169 7.66 12.00 -13.14
CA ASP A 169 7.48 10.58 -13.39
C ASP A 169 6.36 10.35 -14.41
N ARG A 170 6.52 9.36 -15.29
CA ARG A 170 5.51 9.03 -16.29
C ARG A 170 4.16 8.75 -15.64
N SER A 171 4.13 7.99 -14.55
CA SER A 171 2.86 7.65 -13.89
C SER A 171 2.11 8.89 -13.39
N THR A 172 2.85 9.88 -12.85
CA THR A 172 2.32 11.17 -12.42
C THR A 172 1.67 11.94 -13.57
N ILE A 173 2.38 12.12 -14.69
CA ILE A 173 1.84 12.91 -15.81
C ILE A 173 0.68 12.20 -16.51
N ILE A 174 0.71 10.87 -16.62
CA ILE A 174 -0.40 10.11 -17.19
C ILE A 174 -1.68 10.31 -16.36
N MET A 175 -1.57 10.29 -15.02
CA MET A 175 -2.72 10.58 -14.15
C MET A 175 -3.30 11.99 -14.38
N HIS A 176 -2.43 12.98 -14.64
CA HIS A 176 -2.88 14.32 -15.01
C HIS A 176 -3.62 14.32 -16.36
N LEU A 177 -3.02 13.70 -17.38
CA LEU A 177 -3.57 13.63 -18.75
C LEU A 177 -4.91 12.89 -18.84
N LEU A 178 -5.17 11.93 -17.94
CA LEU A 178 -6.50 11.32 -17.83
C LEU A 178 -7.61 12.31 -17.46
N ASN A 179 -7.27 13.43 -16.82
CA ASN A 179 -8.21 14.46 -16.39
C ASN A 179 -8.13 15.73 -17.25
N SER A 180 -6.96 16.03 -17.85
CA SER A 180 -6.72 17.25 -18.62
C SER A 180 -5.57 17.06 -19.61
N ASP A 181 -5.84 17.27 -20.90
CA ASP A 181 -4.84 17.19 -21.99
C ASP A 181 -3.91 18.43 -22.04
N THR A 182 -3.36 18.84 -20.90
CA THR A 182 -2.49 20.02 -20.80
C THR A 182 -1.23 19.75 -19.97
N ASP A 183 -0.21 20.60 -20.13
CA ASP A 183 0.95 20.65 -19.25
C ASP A 183 0.54 21.31 -17.90
N PRO A 184 0.76 20.66 -16.74
CA PRO A 184 0.29 21.17 -15.46
C PRO A 184 0.97 22.47 -15.00
N PHE A 185 2.11 22.85 -15.57
CA PHE A 185 2.88 24.03 -15.21
C PHE A 185 2.52 25.26 -16.05
N ASN A 186 2.25 25.08 -17.34
CA ASN A 186 2.01 26.19 -18.28
C ASN A 186 0.65 26.16 -18.99
N ARG A 187 -0.14 25.09 -18.79
CA ARG A 187 -1.48 24.85 -19.37
C ARG A 187 -1.54 24.77 -20.89
N GLN A 188 -0.41 24.57 -21.57
CA GLN A 188 -0.39 24.34 -23.01
C GLN A 188 -0.89 22.92 -23.32
N PRO A 189 -1.49 22.67 -24.51
CA PRO A 189 -1.90 21.33 -24.91
C PRO A 189 -0.73 20.35 -24.84
N LEU A 190 -0.98 19.18 -24.27
CA LEU A 190 0.02 18.13 -24.09
C LEU A 190 -0.64 16.77 -24.23
N THR A 191 -0.01 15.85 -24.96
CA THR A 191 -0.43 14.45 -25.07
C THR A 191 0.67 13.52 -24.59
N GLU A 192 0.32 12.25 -24.31
CA GLU A 192 1.30 11.24 -23.91
C GLU A 192 2.41 11.03 -24.97
N ALA A 193 2.07 11.18 -26.25
CA ALA A 193 3.02 11.03 -27.35
C ALA A 193 4.09 12.14 -27.39
N ASP A 194 3.83 13.29 -26.76
CA ASP A 194 4.73 14.43 -26.71
C ASP A 194 5.79 14.30 -25.60
N LEU A 195 5.65 13.30 -24.70
CA LEU A 195 6.54 13.09 -23.57
C LEU A 195 7.91 12.60 -24.03
N ILE A 196 8.98 13.30 -23.59
CA ILE A 196 10.35 12.97 -23.96
C ILE A 196 10.98 12.10 -22.86
N PRO A 197 11.29 10.80 -23.09
CA PRO A 197 11.91 9.95 -22.08
C PRO A 197 13.25 10.50 -21.59
N ARG A 198 13.50 10.42 -20.29
CA ARG A 198 14.79 10.70 -19.66
C ARG A 198 15.36 9.41 -19.07
N LYS A 199 16.67 9.35 -18.88
CA LYS A 199 17.32 8.20 -18.24
C LYS A 199 16.91 8.15 -16.77
N SER A 200 16.38 7.02 -16.31
CA SER A 200 16.17 6.77 -14.89
C SER A 200 17.51 6.55 -14.20
N VAL A 201 17.63 7.02 -12.96
CA VAL A 201 18.80 6.75 -12.10
C VAL A 201 18.67 5.40 -11.39
N VAL A 202 17.44 4.87 -11.30
CA VAL A 202 17.17 3.54 -10.76
C VAL A 202 17.51 2.46 -11.80
N SER A 203 18.75 2.47 -12.30
CA SER A 203 19.33 1.29 -12.94
C SER A 203 19.88 0.40 -11.82
N PHE A 204 19.21 -0.71 -11.55
CA PHE A 204 19.67 -1.72 -10.61
C PHE A 204 21.12 -2.11 -10.91
N ARG A 205 22.07 -1.63 -10.11
CA ARG A 205 23.40 -2.24 -10.02
C ARG A 205 23.56 -2.83 -8.63
N SER A 206 23.46 -4.16 -8.58
CA SER A 206 24.23 -4.94 -7.61
C SER A 206 25.67 -4.43 -7.66
N LEU A 207 26.28 -4.15 -6.50
CA LEU A 207 27.65 -3.66 -6.29
C LEU A 207 27.72 -2.19 -5.85
N GLY A 208 27.26 -1.91 -4.63
CA GLY A 208 28.06 -1.34 -3.53
C GLY A 208 28.92 -0.09 -3.74
N SER A 209 28.80 0.65 -4.84
CA SER A 209 29.52 1.91 -5.03
C SER A 209 28.79 2.81 -6.02
N PHE A 210 28.62 4.06 -5.63
CA PHE A 210 28.08 5.15 -6.44
C PHE A 210 28.74 5.18 -7.82
N CYS A 211 27.93 5.21 -8.87
CA CYS A 211 28.28 5.84 -10.14
C CYS A 211 27.10 6.72 -10.54
N LEU A 212 27.17 8.00 -10.15
CA LEU A 212 26.41 9.06 -10.81
C LEU A 212 26.96 9.12 -12.24
N ASP A 213 26.40 8.32 -13.15
CA ASP A 213 26.73 8.43 -14.56
C ASP A 213 26.36 9.87 -14.97
N SER A 214 27.40 10.64 -15.24
CA SER A 214 27.33 12.06 -15.48
C SER A 214 26.39 12.32 -16.64
N PHE A 215 25.51 13.32 -16.48
CA PHE A 215 24.72 13.91 -17.54
C PHE A 215 25.62 14.20 -18.76
N GLN A 216 25.54 13.35 -19.79
CA GLN A 216 25.85 13.80 -21.14
C GLN A 216 24.53 14.22 -21.77
N LEU A 217 24.45 15.54 -22.01
CA LEU A 217 23.43 16.25 -22.76
C LEU A 217 23.16 15.61 -24.12
#